data_AF-A0A357R2N6-F1
#
_entry.id   AF-A0A357R2N6-F1
#
_cell.length_a   1.000
_cell.length_b   1.000
_cell.length_c   1.000
_cell.angle_alpha   90.00
_cell.angle_beta   90.00
_cell.angle_gamma   90.00
#
_symmetry.space_group_name_H-M   'P 1'
#
loop_
_entity.id
_entity.type
_entity.pdbx_description
1 polymer ?
#
loop_
_entity_poly.entity_id
_entity_poly.type
_entity_poly.pdbx_seq_one_letter_code
_entity_poly.pdbx_strand_id
1 'polypeptide(L)'
;MKKKIWSYLLIVVMLISPFLSLKDVFKVKANQEVTITFNYQREDNNYTDWNLWVWEEGKDGSQYNFSETTDFGVSATLTFTTTSDTFGFIVRKGSWEAKDV
;
A
#
# COMPACT_ATOMS: atom_id res chain seq x y z
N MET A 1 34.73 27.42 36.00
CA MET A 1 34.64 27.55 34.53
C MET A 1 33.94 26.38 33.84
N LYS A 2 34.28 25.11 34.16
CA LYS A 2 33.64 23.90 33.59
C LYS A 2 32.11 23.83 33.70
N LYS A 3 31.53 24.23 34.84
CA LYS A 3 30.06 24.26 35.05
C LYS A 3 29.32 25.28 34.16
N LYS A 4 29.94 26.42 33.85
CA LYS A 4 29.36 27.45 32.98
C LYS A 4 29.35 26.99 31.51
N ILE A 5 30.42 26.32 31.08
CA ILE A 5 30.54 25.72 29.74
C ILE A 5 29.44 24.67 29.50
N TRP A 6 29.16 23.83 30.51
CA TRP A 6 28.07 22.85 30.44
C TRP A 6 26.68 23.51 30.37
N SER A 7 26.49 24.63 31.07
CA SER A 7 25.26 25.40 31.01
C SER A 7 25.02 26.01 29.62
N TYR A 8 26.07 26.53 28.97
CA TYR A 8 25.96 27.05 27.60
C TYR A 8 25.70 25.94 26.57
N LEU A 9 26.32 24.76 26.75
CA LEU A 9 26.07 23.60 25.89
C LEU A 9 24.59 23.16 25.94
N LEU A 10 23.99 23.15 27.13
CA LEU A 10 22.58 22.79 27.33
C LEU A 10 21.61 23.77 26.66
N ILE A 11 21.90 25.07 26.73
CA ILE A 11 21.10 26.11 26.06
C ILE A 11 21.16 25.94 24.54
N VAL A 12 22.35 25.69 23.99
CA VAL A 12 22.54 25.46 22.55
C VAL A 12 21.77 24.22 22.09
N VAL A 13 21.78 23.13 22.86
CA VAL A 13 21.01 21.91 22.54
C VAL A 13 19.50 22.15 22.59
N MET A 14 19.00 22.92 23.58
CA MET A 14 17.58 23.30 23.67
C MET A 14 17.14 24.25 22.55
N LEU A 15 18.02 25.12 22.05
CA LEU A 15 17.72 26.02 20.93
C LEU A 15 17.73 25.30 19.57
N ILE A 16 18.45 24.18 19.46
CA ILE A 16 18.56 23.37 18.24
C ILE A 16 17.50 22.24 18.19
N SER A 17 16.92 21.85 19.33
CA SER A 17 15.89 20.80 19.42
C SER A 17 14.61 21.05 18.60
N PRO A 18 14.10 22.29 18.41
CA PRO A 18 12.96 22.50 17.51
C PRO A 18 13.36 22.39 16.03
N PHE A 19 14.64 22.58 15.69
CA PHE A 19 15.15 22.46 14.31
C PHE A 19 15.47 21.02 13.90
N LEU A 20 15.82 20.13 14.85
CA LEU A 20 15.99 18.70 14.54
C LEU A 20 14.66 17.99 14.25
N SER A 21 13.57 18.46 14.85
CA SER A 21 12.25 17.80 14.82
C SER A 21 11.44 18.06 13.53
N LEU A 22 11.94 18.87 12.59
CA LEU A 22 11.18 19.27 11.39
C LEU A 22 11.28 18.29 10.21
N LYS A 23 12.09 17.24 10.30
CA LYS A 23 12.31 16.32 9.16
C LYS A 23 11.10 15.46 8.82
N ASP A 24 10.27 15.13 9.82
CA ASP A 24 9.15 14.19 9.64
C ASP A 24 7.80 14.88 9.35
N VAL A 25 7.70 16.21 9.56
CA VAL A 25 6.44 16.95 9.44
C VAL A 25 6.04 17.23 7.97
N PHE A 26 6.97 17.14 7.01
CA PHE A 26 6.73 17.51 5.61
C PHE A 26 6.80 16.37 4.59
N LYS A 27 6.64 15.11 5.00
CA LYS A 27 6.43 14.02 4.04
C LYS A 27 4.98 14.00 3.58
N VAL A 28 4.62 14.91 2.68
CA VAL A 28 3.40 14.80 1.88
C VAL A 28 3.71 13.83 0.73
N LYS A 29 3.19 12.61 0.80
CA LYS A 29 3.21 11.72 -0.36
C LYS A 29 2.26 12.31 -1.41
N ALA A 30 2.76 12.54 -2.63
CA ALA A 30 1.90 12.97 -3.73
C ALA A 30 0.98 11.80 -4.13
N ASN A 31 -0.25 12.10 -4.56
CA ASN A 31 -1.08 11.09 -5.22
C ASN A 31 -0.39 10.69 -6.52
N GLN A 32 -0.14 9.39 -6.67
CA GLN A 32 0.38 8.79 -7.88
C GLN A 32 -0.69 7.90 -8.50
N GLU A 33 -0.65 7.79 -9.82
CA GLU A 33 -1.44 6.79 -10.54
C GLU A 33 -0.66 5.48 -10.54
N VAL A 34 -1.26 4.44 -9.95
CA VAL A 34 -0.70 3.09 -9.85
C VAL A 34 -1.61 2.15 -10.62
N THR A 35 -1.06 1.50 -11.63
CA THR A 35 -1.76 0.46 -12.40
C THR A 35 -1.20 -0.91 -12.04
N ILE A 36 -2.07 -1.84 -11.65
CA ILE A 36 -1.73 -3.20 -11.27
C ILE A 36 -2.46 -4.16 -12.21
N THR A 37 -1.70 -5.04 -12.88
CA THR A 37 -2.25 -6.12 -13.70
C THR A 37 -2.07 -7.45 -12.97
N PHE A 38 -3.18 -8.08 -12.63
CA PHE A 38 -3.22 -9.41 -12.02
C PHE A 38 -3.45 -10.45 -13.10
N ASN A 39 -2.51 -11.39 -13.26
CA ASN A 39 -2.68 -12.57 -14.10
C ASN A 39 -2.88 -13.78 -13.19
N TYR A 40 -3.98 -14.50 -13.38
CA TYR A 40 -4.42 -15.59 -12.51
C TYR A 40 -4.67 -16.86 -13.31
N GLN A 41 -3.99 -17.94 -12.92
CA GLN A 41 -4.09 -19.25 -13.52
C GLN A 41 -4.60 -20.25 -12.50
N ARG A 42 -5.50 -21.13 -12.92
CA ARG A 42 -5.93 -22.30 -12.14
C ARG A 42 -5.65 -23.59 -12.90
N GLU A 43 -5.29 -24.64 -12.19
CA GLU A 43 -5.07 -25.97 -12.79
C GLU A 43 -6.35 -26.55 -13.42
N ASP A 44 -7.50 -26.26 -12.82
CA ASP A 44 -8.81 -26.72 -13.29
C ASP A 44 -9.40 -25.89 -14.45
N ASN A 45 -8.74 -24.79 -14.83
CA ASN A 45 -9.22 -23.79 -15.79
C ASN A 45 -10.65 -23.27 -15.53
N ASN A 46 -11.15 -23.41 -14.30
CA ASN A 46 -12.50 -23.00 -13.92
C ASN A 46 -12.45 -21.69 -13.15
N TYR A 47 -12.81 -20.60 -13.83
CA TYR A 47 -12.83 -19.24 -13.30
C TYR A 47 -14.23 -18.78 -12.89
N THR A 48 -15.23 -19.66 -12.91
CA THR A 48 -16.62 -19.29 -12.58
C THR A 48 -16.73 -18.75 -11.15
N ASP A 49 -17.28 -17.54 -11.05
CA ASP A 49 -17.47 -16.75 -9.82
C ASP A 49 -16.20 -16.35 -9.07
N TRP A 50 -15.02 -16.62 -9.63
CA TRP A 50 -13.76 -16.16 -9.06
C TRP A 50 -13.55 -14.66 -9.34
N ASN A 51 -13.17 -13.93 -8.30
CA ASN A 51 -12.91 -12.50 -8.32
C ASN A 51 -11.75 -12.13 -7.38
N LEU A 52 -11.27 -10.90 -7.50
CA LEU A 52 -10.20 -10.33 -6.69
C LEU A 52 -10.80 -9.41 -5.63
N TRP A 53 -10.36 -9.57 -4.38
CA TRP A 53 -10.58 -8.60 -3.32
C TRP A 53 -9.29 -7.84 -3.08
N VAL A 54 -9.22 -6.56 -3.44
CA VAL A 54 -8.00 -5.75 -3.39
C VAL A 54 -8.21 -4.56 -2.47
N TRP A 55 -7.21 -4.24 -1.66
CA TRP A 55 -7.23 -3.07 -0.77
C TRP A 55 -5.87 -2.38 -0.74
N GLU A 56 -5.89 -1.07 -0.55
CA GLU A 56 -4.69 -0.30 -0.21
C GLU A 56 -4.40 -0.46 1.29
N GLU A 57 -3.11 -0.37 1.67
CA GLU A 57 -2.74 -0.38 3.08
C GLU A 57 -3.48 0.73 3.85
N GLY A 58 -4.21 0.32 4.90
CA GLY A 58 -5.00 1.22 5.73
C GLY A 58 -6.37 1.63 5.17
N LYS A 59 -6.82 1.05 4.05
CA LYS A 59 -8.17 1.28 3.48
C LYS A 59 -8.99 -0.01 3.38
N ASP A 60 -10.28 0.16 3.17
CA ASP A 60 -11.20 -0.94 2.88
C ASP A 60 -10.95 -1.54 1.49
N GLY A 61 -11.21 -2.83 1.37
CA GLY A 61 -11.10 -3.54 0.11
C GLY A 61 -12.32 -3.40 -0.78
N SER A 62 -12.12 -3.69 -2.05
CA SER A 62 -13.16 -3.73 -3.07
C SER A 62 -13.03 -4.97 -3.94
N GLN A 63 -14.15 -5.42 -4.48
CA GLN A 63 -14.19 -6.52 -5.44
C GLN A 63 -13.85 -6.02 -6.85
N TYR A 64 -13.01 -6.78 -7.54
CA TYR A 64 -12.66 -6.60 -8.94
C TYR A 64 -12.81 -7.93 -9.66
N ASN A 65 -13.46 -7.90 -10.82
CA ASN A 65 -13.64 -9.09 -11.65
C ASN A 65 -12.53 -9.16 -12.69
N PHE A 66 -12.20 -10.38 -13.12
CA PHE A 66 -11.34 -10.56 -14.28
C PHE A 66 -12.04 -10.10 -15.56
N SER A 67 -11.31 -9.39 -16.41
CA SER A 67 -11.83 -8.75 -17.62
C SER A 67 -11.28 -9.36 -18.91
N GLU A 68 -10.14 -10.03 -18.83
CA GLU A 68 -9.43 -10.56 -19.99
C GLU A 68 -9.13 -12.05 -19.83
N THR A 69 -9.12 -12.77 -20.94
CA THR A 69 -8.61 -14.14 -21.02
C THR A 69 -7.33 -14.12 -21.86
N THR A 70 -6.29 -14.76 -21.36
CA THR A 70 -4.93 -14.78 -21.90
C THR A 70 -4.45 -16.23 -21.99
N ASP A 71 -3.30 -16.46 -22.63
CA ASP A 71 -2.68 -17.79 -22.68
C ASP A 71 -2.27 -18.32 -21.30
N PHE A 72 -2.14 -17.45 -20.29
CA PHE A 72 -1.83 -17.82 -18.92
C PHE A 72 -3.07 -18.13 -18.07
N GLY A 73 -4.27 -17.74 -18.50
CA GLY A 73 -5.49 -17.80 -17.70
C GLY A 73 -6.29 -16.51 -17.81
N VAL A 74 -6.80 -15.98 -16.70
CA VAL A 74 -7.57 -14.73 -16.69
C VAL A 74 -6.76 -13.56 -16.15
N SER A 75 -7.08 -12.34 -16.61
CA SER A 75 -6.39 -11.13 -16.20
C SER A 75 -7.35 -10.01 -15.81
N ALA A 76 -6.92 -9.17 -14.87
CA ALA A 76 -7.59 -7.95 -14.44
C ALA A 76 -6.59 -6.80 -14.32
N THR A 77 -6.90 -5.65 -14.90
CA THR A 77 -6.11 -4.43 -14.74
C THR A 77 -6.88 -3.40 -13.91
N LEU A 78 -6.26 -2.95 -12.82
CA LEU A 78 -6.84 -2.00 -11.87
C LEU A 78 -5.96 -0.76 -11.82
N THR A 79 -6.58 0.42 -11.82
CA THR A 79 -5.87 1.71 -11.67
C THR A 79 -6.34 2.40 -10.40
N PHE A 80 -5.38 2.82 -9.58
CA PHE A 80 -5.59 3.51 -8.31
C PHE A 80 -4.91 4.87 -8.33
N THR A 81 -5.57 5.87 -7.76
CA THR A 81 -4.95 7.17 -7.46
C THR A 81 -4.69 7.23 -5.96
N THR A 82 -3.46 6.98 -5.55
CA THR A 82 -3.12 6.82 -4.13
C THR A 82 -1.75 7.35 -3.77
N THR A 83 -1.53 7.58 -2.48
CA THR A 83 -0.23 7.80 -1.87
C THR A 83 0.41 6.50 -1.35
N SER A 84 -0.33 5.38 -1.35
CA SER A 84 0.16 4.09 -0.89
C SER A 84 0.95 3.37 -1.98
N ASP A 85 2.09 2.82 -1.58
CA ASP A 85 2.91 1.89 -2.36
C ASP A 85 2.63 0.42 -1.97
N THR A 86 1.82 0.19 -0.94
CA THR A 86 1.46 -1.13 -0.44
C THR A 86 0.00 -1.44 -0.72
N PHE A 87 -0.24 -2.64 -1.26
CA PHE A 87 -1.57 -3.18 -1.54
C PHE A 87 -1.65 -4.62 -1.05
N GLY A 88 -2.82 -5.02 -0.57
CA GLY A 88 -3.17 -6.42 -0.29
C GLY A 88 -4.18 -6.93 -1.31
N PHE A 89 -4.14 -8.24 -1.58
CA PHE A 89 -5.13 -8.89 -2.44
C PHE A 89 -5.48 -10.29 -1.93
N ILE A 90 -6.69 -10.73 -2.21
CA ILE A 90 -7.15 -12.11 -2.03
C ILE A 90 -7.92 -12.53 -3.26
N VAL A 91 -7.61 -13.70 -3.80
CA VAL A 91 -8.46 -14.36 -4.80
C VAL A 91 -9.57 -15.12 -4.07
N ARG A 92 -10.83 -14.82 -4.38
CA ARG A 92 -11.99 -15.42 -3.72
C ARG A 92 -13.07 -15.83 -4.71
N LYS A 93 -13.89 -16.79 -4.32
CA LYS A 93 -15.08 -17.19 -5.07
C LYS A 93 -16.34 -16.54 -4.50
N GLY A 94 -17.20 -16.01 -5.37
CA GLY A 94 -18.45 -15.36 -5.01
C GLY A 94 -18.26 -14.26 -3.96
N SER A 95 -19.19 -14.21 -3.00
CA SER A 95 -19.11 -13.32 -1.82
C SER A 95 -18.48 -14.03 -0.62
N TRP A 96 -17.20 -14.42 -0.73
CA TRP A 96 -16.45 -15.19 0.27
C TRP A 96 -16.89 -16.65 0.46
N GLU A 97 -17.34 -17.31 -0.61
CA GLU A 97 -17.69 -18.73 -0.57
C GLU A 97 -16.44 -19.61 -0.44
N ALA A 98 -15.34 -19.19 -1.06
CA ALA A 98 -14.03 -19.82 -0.95
C ALA A 98 -12.92 -18.77 -1.11
N LYS A 99 -11.73 -19.12 -0.63
CA LYS A 99 -10.48 -18.39 -0.88
C LYS A 99 -9.51 -19.37 -1.53
N ASP A 100 -8.75 -18.87 -2.50
CA ASP A 100 -7.62 -19.61 -3.06
C ASP A 100 -6.40 -19.32 -2.18
N VAL A 101 -5.90 -20.32 -1.45
CA VAL A 101 -4.76 -20.22 -0.50
C VAL A 101 -3.76 -21.34 -0.70
#